data_AF-A0AAD6ZSN3-F1
#
_entry.id   AF-A0AAD6ZSN3-F1
#
_cell.length_a   1.000
_cell.length_b   1.000
_cell.length_c   1.000
_cell.angle_alpha   90.00
_cell.angle_beta   90.00
_cell.angle_gamma   90.00
#
_symmetry.space_group_name_H-M   'P 1'
#
loop_
_entity.id
_entity.type
_entity.pdbx_description
1 polymer ?
#
loop_
_entity_poly.entity_id
_entity_poly.type
_entity_poly.pdbx_seq_one_letter_code
_entity_poly.pdbx_strand_id
1 'polypeptide(L)' 'PVVYVDWYKPLQQPIAGIGMHQVSLSSRNHRQRSSIIPVGDIVRSCHLIPVFGR' A
#
# COMPACT_ATOMS: atom_id res chain seq x y z
N PRO A 1 15.95 10.83 -10.03
CA PRO A 1 16.35 9.58 -9.33
C PRO A 1 15.21 8.54 -9.43
N VAL A 2 15.55 7.25 -9.33
CA VAL A 2 14.60 6.13 -9.40
C VAL A 2 14.55 5.40 -8.07
N VAL A 3 13.43 4.74 -7.81
CA VAL A 3 13.19 3.98 -6.57
C VAL A 3 12.56 2.64 -6.89
N TYR A 4 12.93 1.62 -6.10
CA TYR A 4 12.29 0.30 -6.14
C TYR A 4 11.06 0.31 -5.22
N VAL A 5 9.94 -0.20 -5.72
CA VAL A 5 8.68 -0.30 -4.97
C VAL A 5 8.10 -1.71 -5.08
N ASP A 6 7.47 -2.15 -3.99
CA ASP A 6 6.62 -3.34 -3.98
C ASP A 6 5.15 -2.91 -3.96
N TRP A 7 4.34 -3.56 -4.79
CA TRP A 7 2.93 -3.23 -4.92
C TRP A 7 2.11 -4.03 -3.91
N TYR A 8 1.17 -3.35 -3.26
CA TYR A 8 0.12 -3.99 -2.47
C TYR A 8 -1.14 -4.21 -3.32
N LYS A 9 -2.02 -5.12 -2.88
CA LYS A 9 -3.38 -5.19 -3.41
C LYS A 9 -4.17 -3.92 -3.02
N PRO A 10 -5.21 -3.56 -3.78
CA PRO A 10 -6.10 -2.47 -3.39
C PRO A 10 -6.61 -2.65 -1.96
N LEU A 11 -6.60 -1.55 -1.19
CA LEU A 11 -7.05 -1.55 0.20
C LEU A 11 -8.49 -2.07 0.26
N GLN A 12 -8.71 -3.09 1.09
CA GLN A 12 -10.03 -3.67 1.34
C GLN A 12 -10.77 -2.88 2.41
N GLN A 13 -11.98 -3.28 2.79
CA GLN A 13 -12.67 -2.65 3.92
C GLN A 13 -11.81 -2.74 5.20
N PRO A 14 -11.86 -1.72 6.09
CA PRO A 14 -11.17 -1.79 7.37
C PRO A 14 -11.61 -3.01 8.18
N ILE A 15 -10.68 -3.61 8.91
CA ILE A 15 -10.98 -4.71 9.82
C ILE A 15 -11.84 -4.18 10.97
N ALA A 16 -13.02 -4.81 11.16
CA ALA A 16 -13.93 -4.49 12.25
C ALA A 16 -13.22 -4.59 13.62
N GLY A 17 -13.45 -3.60 14.49
CA GLY A 17 -12.83 -3.52 15.81
C GLY A 17 -11.44 -2.88 15.85
N ILE A 18 -10.72 -2.82 14.71
CA ILE A 18 -9.38 -2.23 14.62
C ILE A 18 -9.41 -0.89 13.86
N GLY A 19 -10.32 -0.75 12.89
CA GLY A 19 -10.43 0.47 12.07
C GLY A 19 -9.27 0.67 11.08
N MET A 20 -8.46 -0.37 10.86
CA MET A 20 -7.31 -0.34 9.94
C MET A 20 -7.56 -1.22 8.71
N HIS A 21 -6.97 -0.84 7.57
CA HIS A 21 -6.98 -1.66 6.37
C HIS A 21 -5.98 -2.81 6.47
N GLN A 22 -6.40 -4.03 6.15
CA GLN A 22 -5.47 -5.13 5.95
C GLN A 22 -4.69 -4.91 4.65
N VAL A 23 -3.37 -4.81 4.75
CA VAL A 23 -2.49 -4.80 3.58
C VAL A 23 -2.08 -6.21 3.21
N SER A 24 -2.02 -6.49 1.92
CA SER A 24 -1.46 -7.74 1.38
C SER A 24 -0.68 -7.45 0.12
N LEU A 25 0.46 -8.12 -0.04
CA LEU A 25 1.33 -7.93 -1.20
C LEU A 25 0.62 -8.38 -2.48
N SER A 26 0.80 -7.60 -3.55
CA SER A 26 0.43 -8.00 -4.89
C SER A 26 1.44 -9.02 -5.40
N SER A 27 0.96 -10.14 -5.93
CA SER A 27 1.80 -11.15 -6.57
C SER A 27 1.33 -11.43 -7.99
N ARG A 28 2.26 -11.79 -8.87
CA ARG A 28 1.99 -12.25 -10.23
C ARG A 28 2.88 -13.46 -10.50
N ASN A 29 2.28 -14.57 -10.93
CA ASN A 29 2.98 -15.84 -11.17
C ASN A 29 3.83 -16.29 -9.96
N HIS A 30 3.25 -16.27 -8.76
CA HIS A 30 3.90 -16.64 -7.49
C HIS A 30 5.13 -15.80 -7.09
N ARG A 31 5.32 -14.64 -7.72
CA ARG A 31 6.37 -13.67 -7.35
C ARG A 31 5.76 -12.37 -6.90
N GLN A 32 6.41 -11.70 -5.96
CA GLN A 32 6.04 -10.36 -5.53
C GLN A 32 6.04 -9.42 -6.74
N ARG A 33 4.98 -8.61 -6.85
CA ARG A 33 4.88 -7.62 -7.91
C ARG A 33 5.65 -6.38 -7.45
N SER A 34 6.70 -6.06 -8.18
CA SER A 34 7.59 -4.94 -7.89
C SER A 34 7.90 -4.14 -9.15
N SER A 35 8.36 -2.90 -8.99
CA SER A 35 8.74 -2.03 -10.11
C SER A 35 9.82 -1.05 -9.69
N ILE A 36 10.58 -0.55 -10.68
CA ILE A 36 11.44 0.62 -10.52
C ILE A 36 10.72 1.79 -11.16
N ILE A 37 10.44 2.84 -10.40
CA ILE A 37 9.70 4.02 -10.86
C ILE A 37 10.52 5.30 -10.64
N PRO A 38 10.31 6.36 -11.44
CA PRO A 38 10.77 7.70 -11.09
C PRO A 38 10.25 8.13 -9.71
N VAL A 39 11.10 8.80 -8.91
CA VAL A 39 10.67 9.28 -7.58
C VAL A 39 9.48 10.25 -7.66
N GLY A 40 9.35 10.99 -8.77
CA GLY A 40 8.28 11.96 -8.99
C GLY A 40 6.89 11.34 -9.15
N ASP A 41 6.81 10.03 -9.40
CA ASP A 41 5.55 9.29 -9.49
C ASP A 41 4.99 8.95 -8.09
N ILE A 42 5.80 9.12 -7.03
CA ILE A 42 5.34 8.99 -5.64
C ILE A 42 4.69 10.31 -5.22
N VAL A 43 3.36 10.33 -5.22
CA VAL A 43 2.59 11.54 -4.87
C VAL A 43 2.71 11.89 -3.39
N ARG A 44 2.44 10.92 -2.50
CA ARG A 44 2.54 11.09 -1.04
C ARG A 44 2.59 9.76 -0.31
N SER A 45 3.18 9.75 0.87
CA SER A 45 2.93 8.68 1.84
C SER A 45 1.47 8.74 2.31
N CYS A 46 0.85 7.58 2.52
CA CYS A 46 -0.44 7.48 3.19
C CYS A 46 -0.27 6.75 4.52
N HIS A 47 -0.94 7.26 5.56
CA HIS A 47 -1.05 6.56 6.83
C HIS A 47 -2.18 5.54 6.72
N LEU A 48 -1.90 4.28 7.07
CA LEU A 48 -2.91 3.23 7.23
C LEU A 48 -3.63 3.30 8.60
N ILE A 49 -3.43 4.41 9.31
CA ILE A 49 -3.82 4.63 10.69
C ILE A 49 -5.32 4.97 10.74
N PRO A 50 -6.06 4.55 11.78
CA PRO A 50 -7.44 4.98 11.95
C PRO A 50 -7.52 6.50 12.12
N VAL A 51 -8.54 7.12 11.53
CA VAL A 51 -8.93 8.47 11.94
C VAL A 51 -9.47 8.38 13.37
N PHE A 52 -8.60 8.60 14.36
CA PHE A 52 -9.02 8.74 15.75
C PHE A 52 -9.45 10.19 16.00
N GLY A 53 -10.75 10.42 16.08
CA GLY A 53 -11.34 11.72 16.38
C GLY A 53 -12.07 12.36 15.19
N ARG A 54 -13.22 12.97 15.50
CA ARG A 54 -14.04 13.79 14.58
C ARG A 54 -13.32 15.04 14.13
#